data_AF-A0A916SQL9-F1
#
_entry.id   AF-A0A916SQL9-F1
#
_cell.length_a   1.000
_cell.length_b   1.000
_cell.length_c   1.000
_cell.angle_alpha   90.00
_cell.angle_beta   90.00
_cell.angle_gamma   90.00
#
_symmetry.space_group_name_H-M   'P 1'
#
loop_
_entity.id
_entity.type
_entity.pdbx_description
1 polymer ?
#
loop_
_entity_poly.entity_id
_entity_poly.type
_entity_poly.pdbx_seq_one_letter_code
_entity_poly.pdbx_strand_id
1 'polypeptide(L)'
;MAEFEERADQLSLQTIDETLAEGDIFRTARQKLLGPGAKLLVGPRGTGKTHVMRYTYLHAMRTVSAPLALYANFSHYLNLEPLLKKSPDALQRFHSWVLAKLLLSCFELLRDAQQSSDVLAGKSNFYDESQLRELVSLLERGSGAELYESFGRNLTIEHVVAAVAILCKQFTRKRAIFLLDDAALSLADQYLAAFFDIYRLLKRETIAPKASVYPGSTQYGPTFHVSHEIEEVPLWLSVEDANYSQIMGDIASLRLTAEEVGRISLDTLELFKYVAFGVPRAYLRLLREYLDTQAGTSQQKINKIVERQTELIGAEYDSLGIKLKQFSSVVSTGRKFFDKAVMEIASAQGGDSSTRNIVLGVRQDSVRNPLAERMLRFLVEIGMLFPLQAVSHGPNRKYDRFIPHLAFLQQQGVFREGKGSSFREVSLYMRRQVAKHPIRRDLSTLLTPDELISLKLDLPPCPQCSTARINESQRFCHNCGAELVASSLFEECMKLPLEKIPGISEALIARIHSDTKIRNVGHVYASQNASGDLQRASYVGPVRASGIIGKVALTITEFLS
;
A
#
# COMPACT_ATOMS: atom_id res chain seq x y z
N MET A 1 -23.61 15.52 -9.31
CA MET A 1 -23.23 14.41 -8.41
C MET A 1 -21.87 14.76 -7.85
N ALA A 2 -21.71 14.79 -6.52
CA ALA A 2 -20.38 14.89 -5.94
C ALA A 2 -19.56 13.67 -6.42
N GLU A 3 -18.31 13.90 -6.83
CA GLU A 3 -17.39 12.84 -7.21
C GLU A 3 -17.13 11.98 -5.95
N PHE A 4 -17.69 10.76 -5.90
CA PHE A 4 -17.43 9.87 -4.77
C PHE A 4 -15.94 9.52 -4.84
N GLU A 5 -15.25 9.76 -3.74
CA GLU A 5 -13.83 9.46 -3.55
C GLU A 5 -13.65 8.09 -2.86
N GLU A 6 -12.86 7.18 -3.41
CA GLU A 6 -12.58 5.87 -2.78
C GLU A 6 -11.41 5.94 -1.80
N ARG A 7 -10.51 6.90 -2.03
CA ARG A 7 -9.23 7.00 -1.35
C ARG A 7 -9.33 7.81 -0.07
N ALA A 8 -8.91 7.19 1.04
CA ALA A 8 -8.98 7.83 2.35
C ALA A 8 -8.08 9.06 2.47
N ASP A 9 -7.00 9.17 1.70
CA ASP A 9 -6.11 10.34 1.66
C ASP A 9 -6.75 11.57 1.01
N GLN A 10 -7.74 11.38 0.13
CA GLN A 10 -8.42 12.45 -0.59
C GLN A 10 -9.71 12.93 0.11
N LEU A 11 -10.12 12.27 1.20
CA LEU A 11 -11.30 12.67 1.97
C LEU A 11 -11.03 13.89 2.86
N SER A 12 -12.08 14.67 3.12
CA SER A 12 -12.03 15.68 4.18
C SER A 12 -11.93 15.00 5.56
N LEU A 13 -11.38 15.72 6.55
CA LEU A 13 -11.33 15.24 7.93
C LEU A 13 -12.74 14.99 8.50
N GLN A 14 -13.72 15.82 8.12
CA GLN A 14 -15.12 15.62 8.51
C GLN A 14 -15.66 14.28 7.97
N THR A 15 -15.42 13.99 6.69
CA THR A 15 -15.86 12.74 6.09
C THR A 15 -15.18 11.53 6.72
N ILE A 16 -13.90 11.62 7.10
CA ILE A 16 -13.20 10.53 7.81
C ILE A 16 -13.88 10.18 9.14
N ASP A 17 -14.29 11.19 9.89
CA ASP A 17 -14.95 11.06 11.19
C ASP A 17 -16.32 10.36 11.07
N GLU A 18 -17.10 10.76 10.06
CA GLU A 18 -18.45 10.23 9.81
C GLU A 18 -18.44 8.82 9.20
N THR A 19 -17.31 8.35 8.67
CA THR A 19 -17.27 7.13 7.83
C THR A 19 -16.38 5.99 8.32
N LEU A 20 -15.87 6.06 9.57
CA LEU A 20 -15.21 4.90 10.17
C LEU A 20 -16.24 3.90 10.70
N ALA A 21 -16.25 2.68 10.16
CA ALA A 21 -17.11 1.61 10.61
C ALA A 21 -16.77 1.11 12.03
N GLU A 22 -17.79 0.68 12.77
CA GLU A 22 -17.66 0.13 14.11
C GLU A 22 -17.21 -1.34 14.07
N GLY A 23 -15.92 -1.59 13.86
CA GLY A 23 -15.32 -2.92 13.96
C GLY A 23 -14.31 -3.03 15.10
N ASP A 24 -14.28 -4.17 15.80
CA ASP A 24 -13.31 -4.41 16.88
C ASP A 24 -11.87 -4.33 16.40
N ILE A 25 -11.60 -4.72 15.15
CA ILE A 25 -10.27 -4.56 14.53
C ILE A 25 -9.86 -3.08 14.43
N PHE A 26 -10.76 -2.20 13.99
CA PHE A 26 -10.50 -0.75 13.87
C PHE A 26 -10.38 -0.10 15.24
N ARG A 27 -11.23 -0.51 16.19
CA ARG A 27 -11.17 -0.05 17.58
C ARG A 27 -9.86 -0.44 18.26
N THR A 28 -9.44 -1.69 18.10
CA THR A 28 -8.17 -2.21 18.63
C THR A 28 -6.99 -1.49 17.99
N ALA A 29 -6.99 -1.34 16.66
CA ALA A 29 -5.94 -0.60 15.96
C ALA A 29 -5.82 0.83 16.49
N ARG A 30 -6.93 1.56 16.64
CA ARG A 30 -6.96 2.91 17.22
C ARG A 30 -6.41 2.95 18.65
N GLN A 31 -6.85 2.03 19.52
CA GLN A 31 -6.33 1.94 20.89
C GLN A 31 -4.82 1.70 20.92
N LYS A 32 -4.32 0.83 20.05
CA LYS A 32 -2.88 0.56 19.91
C LYS A 32 -2.14 1.80 19.39
N LEU A 33 -2.66 2.50 18.38
CA LEU A 33 -2.06 3.74 17.85
C LEU A 33 -2.01 4.85 18.90
N LEU A 34 -3.04 4.98 19.76
CA LEU A 34 -3.03 5.93 20.87
C LEU A 34 -2.08 5.50 21.99
N GLY A 35 -1.76 4.21 22.13
CA GLY A 35 -0.92 3.69 23.20
C GLY A 35 0.56 4.13 23.13
N PRO A 36 1.30 3.95 24.23
CA PRO A 36 2.74 4.23 24.29
C PRO A 36 3.55 3.26 23.41
N GLY A 37 4.83 3.55 23.21
CA GLY A 37 5.76 2.70 22.45
C GLY A 37 5.61 2.81 20.93
N ALA A 38 6.66 2.41 20.22
CA ALA A 38 6.66 2.37 18.76
C ALA A 38 5.74 1.24 18.24
N LYS A 39 4.97 1.48 17.17
CA LYS A 39 4.11 0.45 16.55
C LYS A 39 4.08 0.55 15.03
N LEU A 40 3.94 -0.60 14.39
CA LEU A 40 3.75 -0.70 12.94
C LEU A 40 2.33 -1.16 12.64
N LEU A 41 1.57 -0.39 11.87
CA LEU A 41 0.25 -0.77 11.38
C LEU A 41 0.43 -1.52 10.06
N VAL A 42 0.23 -2.85 10.09
CA VAL A 42 0.62 -3.76 9.01
C VAL A 42 -0.61 -4.26 8.27
N GLY A 43 -0.63 -4.17 6.96
CA GLY A 43 -1.67 -4.80 6.14
C GLY A 43 -1.58 -4.43 4.66
N PRO A 44 -2.29 -5.15 3.79
CA PRO A 44 -2.37 -4.83 2.36
C PRO A 44 -2.86 -3.41 2.07
N ARG A 45 -2.71 -2.99 0.82
CA ARG A 45 -3.27 -1.71 0.35
C ARG A 45 -4.79 -1.72 0.44
N GLY A 46 -5.37 -0.57 0.77
CA GLY A 46 -6.82 -0.41 0.81
C GLY A 46 -7.52 -1.00 2.03
N THR A 47 -6.80 -1.58 3.01
CA THR A 47 -7.41 -2.12 4.26
C THR A 47 -7.88 -1.04 5.25
N GLY A 48 -7.64 0.24 4.96
CA GLY A 48 -8.07 1.36 5.79
C GLY A 48 -7.02 1.94 6.73
N LYS A 49 -5.72 1.64 6.53
CA LYS A 49 -4.61 2.17 7.35
C LYS A 49 -4.65 3.71 7.50
N THR A 50 -4.68 4.41 6.37
CA THR A 50 -4.83 5.88 6.30
C THR A 50 -6.09 6.36 7.00
N HIS A 51 -7.22 5.70 6.78
CA HIS A 51 -8.50 6.07 7.40
C HIS A 51 -8.42 6.00 8.91
N VAL A 52 -7.89 4.89 9.45
CA VAL A 52 -7.72 4.69 10.89
C VAL A 52 -6.71 5.69 11.48
N MET A 53 -5.61 5.99 10.79
CA MET A 53 -4.65 7.00 11.26
C MET A 53 -5.27 8.40 11.31
N ARG A 54 -5.93 8.85 10.24
CA ARG A 54 -6.59 10.17 10.19
C ARG A 54 -7.73 10.28 11.20
N TYR A 55 -8.51 9.21 11.37
CA TYR A 55 -9.52 9.15 12.43
C TYR A 55 -8.89 9.23 13.83
N THR A 56 -7.79 8.51 14.06
CA THR A 56 -7.06 8.55 15.33
C THR A 56 -6.53 9.95 15.64
N TYR A 57 -6.00 10.64 14.63
CA TYR A 57 -5.57 12.04 14.73
C TYR A 57 -6.70 12.95 15.19
N LEU A 58 -7.87 12.89 14.53
CA LEU A 58 -9.05 13.67 14.90
C LEU A 58 -9.56 13.36 16.31
N HIS A 59 -9.67 12.07 16.64
CA HIS A 59 -10.10 11.63 17.95
C HIS A 59 -9.16 12.16 19.06
N ALA A 60 -7.84 12.09 18.85
CA ALA A 60 -6.85 12.57 19.80
C ALA A 60 -6.90 14.10 19.98
N MET A 61 -7.11 14.83 18.89
CA MET A 61 -7.27 16.29 18.92
C MET A 61 -8.47 16.71 19.79
N ARG A 62 -9.61 16.03 19.65
CA ARG A 62 -10.84 16.31 20.42
C ARG A 62 -10.82 15.78 21.85
N THR A 63 -10.03 14.74 22.13
CA THR A 63 -10.05 14.04 23.43
C THR A 63 -8.90 14.49 24.30
N VAL A 64 -9.14 15.32 25.32
CA VAL A 64 -8.08 15.91 26.18
C VAL A 64 -7.18 14.87 26.86
N SER A 65 -7.74 13.72 27.24
CA SER A 65 -7.00 12.61 27.88
C SER A 65 -6.12 11.81 26.93
N ALA A 66 -6.31 11.94 25.62
CA ALA A 66 -5.49 11.29 24.61
C ALA A 66 -4.09 11.94 24.51
N PRO A 67 -3.09 11.27 23.92
CA PRO A 67 -1.86 11.95 23.53
C PRO A 67 -2.12 13.03 22.49
N LEU A 68 -1.19 13.97 22.34
CA LEU A 68 -1.17 14.86 21.18
C LEU A 68 -0.84 14.04 19.93
N ALA A 69 -1.66 14.09 18.89
CA ALA A 69 -1.39 13.36 17.66
C ALA A 69 -0.87 14.31 16.57
N LEU A 70 0.19 13.89 15.88
CA LEU A 70 0.79 14.57 14.74
C LEU A 70 0.73 13.63 13.55
N TYR A 71 0.16 14.06 12.43
CA TYR A 71 -0.03 13.24 11.24
C TYR A 71 0.92 13.71 10.13
N ALA A 72 1.70 12.80 9.56
CA ALA A 72 2.60 13.10 8.44
C ALA A 72 2.47 12.02 7.36
N ASN A 73 2.39 12.43 6.10
CA ASN A 73 2.29 11.54 4.94
C ASN A 73 3.59 11.56 4.12
N PHE A 74 4.09 10.37 3.77
CA PHE A 74 5.34 10.16 3.04
C PHE A 74 5.16 9.55 1.63
N SER A 75 3.97 9.61 1.04
CA SER A 75 3.63 9.03 -0.27
C SER A 75 4.52 9.51 -1.43
N HIS A 76 5.12 10.70 -1.32
CA HIS A 76 5.97 11.31 -2.35
C HIS A 76 7.47 10.97 -2.20
N TYR A 77 7.86 10.10 -1.28
CA TYR A 77 9.28 9.88 -0.99
C TYR A 77 10.09 9.33 -2.18
N LEU A 78 9.47 8.58 -3.10
CA LEU A 78 10.12 8.10 -4.33
C LEU A 78 10.47 9.19 -5.32
N ASN A 79 9.88 10.38 -5.19
CA ASN A 79 10.29 11.52 -6.00
C ASN A 79 11.74 11.94 -5.71
N LEU A 80 12.26 11.59 -4.53
CA LEU A 80 13.65 11.84 -4.16
C LEU A 80 14.60 10.77 -4.73
N GLU A 81 14.10 9.59 -5.14
CA GLU A 81 14.94 8.44 -5.53
C GLU A 81 15.99 8.77 -6.61
N PRO A 82 15.72 9.62 -7.62
CA PRO A 82 16.75 10.03 -8.58
C PRO A 82 17.98 10.69 -7.95
N LEU A 83 17.85 11.31 -6.76
CA LEU A 83 18.97 11.90 -6.04
C LEU A 83 20.00 10.84 -5.64
N LEU A 84 19.59 9.59 -5.35
CA LEU A 84 20.51 8.49 -5.02
C LEU A 84 21.57 8.26 -6.09
N LYS A 85 21.27 8.60 -7.36
CA LYS A 85 22.21 8.48 -8.49
C LYS A 85 23.00 9.75 -8.76
N LYS A 86 22.39 10.91 -8.48
CA LYS A 86 22.90 12.22 -8.91
C LYS A 86 23.73 12.93 -7.85
N SER A 87 23.56 12.58 -6.58
CA SER A 87 24.06 13.37 -5.47
C SER A 87 24.64 12.47 -4.37
N PRO A 88 25.89 12.69 -3.94
CA PRO A 88 26.52 11.89 -2.89
C PRO A 88 25.88 12.10 -1.51
N ASP A 89 25.17 13.21 -1.31
CA ASP A 89 24.45 13.61 -0.10
C ASP A 89 22.95 13.25 -0.14
N ALA A 90 22.52 12.36 -1.05
CA ALA A 90 21.11 12.04 -1.26
C ALA A 90 20.39 11.52 0.00
N LEU A 91 21.06 10.73 0.84
CA LEU A 91 20.49 10.22 2.08
C LEU A 91 20.31 11.32 3.12
N GLN A 92 21.24 12.28 3.17
CA GLN A 92 21.15 13.45 4.05
C GLN A 92 20.01 14.37 3.62
N ARG A 93 19.83 14.59 2.30
CA ARG A 93 18.68 15.33 1.76
C ARG A 93 17.36 14.64 2.08
N PHE A 94 17.29 13.32 1.92
CA PHE A 94 16.14 12.52 2.32
C PHE A 94 15.83 12.66 3.80
N HIS A 95 16.86 12.60 4.65
CA HIS A 95 16.71 12.80 6.09
C HIS A 95 16.13 14.20 6.42
N SER A 96 16.69 15.26 5.82
CA SER A 96 16.15 16.62 5.99
C SER A 96 14.71 16.76 5.48
N TRP A 97 14.35 16.08 4.39
CA TRP A 97 12.98 16.04 3.87
C TRP A 97 12.02 15.38 4.87
N VAL A 98 12.40 14.25 5.48
CA VAL A 98 11.59 13.59 6.52
C VAL A 98 11.42 14.52 7.73
N LEU A 99 12.50 15.12 8.23
CA LEU A 99 12.43 16.05 9.36
C LEU A 99 11.55 17.27 9.05
N ALA A 100 11.64 17.81 7.83
CA ALA A 100 10.80 18.92 7.41
C ALA A 100 9.32 18.53 7.39
N LYS A 101 8.95 17.35 6.87
CA LYS A 101 7.57 16.82 6.93
C LYS A 101 7.07 16.67 8.37
N LEU A 102 7.91 16.20 9.30
CA LEU A 102 7.56 16.09 10.72
C LEU A 102 7.31 17.46 11.36
N LEU A 103 8.15 18.46 11.06
CA LEU A 103 7.91 19.84 11.51
C LEU A 103 6.64 20.43 10.87
N LEU A 104 6.39 20.18 9.59
CA LEU A 104 5.15 20.60 8.93
C LEU A 104 3.90 20.00 9.58
N SER A 105 3.94 18.75 10.03
CA SER A 105 2.83 18.14 10.78
C SER A 105 2.50 18.88 12.09
N CYS A 106 3.48 19.56 12.69
CA CYS A 106 3.28 20.40 13.87
C CYS A 106 2.50 21.67 13.53
N PHE A 107 2.77 22.29 12.37
CA PHE A 107 2.00 23.44 11.86
C PHE A 107 0.59 23.04 11.41
N GLU A 108 0.46 21.86 10.80
CA GLU A 108 -0.85 21.32 10.39
C GLU A 108 -1.76 21.07 11.60
N LEU A 109 -1.23 20.53 12.69
CA LEU A 109 -1.95 20.42 13.96
C LEU A 109 -2.43 21.78 14.48
N LEU A 110 -1.57 22.81 14.48
CA LEU A 110 -1.97 24.15 14.92
C LEU A 110 -3.12 24.69 14.08
N ARG A 111 -3.04 24.54 12.75
CA ARG A 111 -4.09 24.96 11.82
C ARG A 111 -5.40 24.23 12.07
N ASP A 112 -5.37 22.90 12.18
CA ASP A 112 -6.56 22.07 12.39
C ASP A 112 -7.19 22.32 13.77
N ALA A 113 -6.38 22.64 14.77
CA ALA A 113 -6.83 23.04 16.11
C ALA A 113 -7.19 24.53 16.22
N GLN A 114 -7.18 25.29 15.11
CA GLN A 114 -7.46 26.72 15.05
C GLN A 114 -6.59 27.56 16.01
N GLN A 115 -5.33 27.17 16.18
CA GLN A 115 -4.32 27.89 16.95
C GLN A 115 -3.40 28.71 16.03
N SER A 116 -2.83 29.80 16.53
CA SER A 116 -1.85 30.58 15.76
C SER A 116 -0.57 29.78 15.51
N SER A 117 0.01 29.93 14.31
CA SER A 117 1.34 29.41 13.98
C SER A 117 2.45 30.04 14.83
N ASP A 118 2.21 31.20 15.44
CA ASP A 118 3.12 31.91 16.37
C ASP A 118 3.51 31.10 17.61
N VAL A 119 2.76 30.04 17.91
CA VAL A 119 3.13 29.08 18.97
C VAL A 119 4.52 28.49 18.69
N LEU A 120 4.83 28.23 17.41
CA LEU A 120 6.12 27.72 16.95
C LEU A 120 6.96 28.80 16.27
N ALA A 121 6.34 29.64 15.45
CA ALA A 121 7.05 30.67 14.68
C ALA A 121 7.82 31.60 15.64
N GLY A 122 9.06 31.93 15.27
CA GLY A 122 9.93 32.77 16.08
C GLY A 122 10.54 32.12 17.33
N LYS A 123 10.20 30.86 17.68
CA LYS A 123 10.91 30.13 18.74
C LYS A 123 12.26 29.58 18.28
N SER A 124 12.43 29.40 16.97
CA SER A 124 13.67 29.00 16.32
C SER A 124 13.62 29.42 14.85
N ASN A 125 14.78 29.69 14.25
CA ASN A 125 14.90 29.96 12.81
C ASN A 125 14.50 28.73 11.96
N PHE A 126 14.45 27.54 12.56
CA PHE A 126 14.02 26.30 11.90
C PHE A 126 12.50 26.09 11.89
N TYR A 127 11.74 26.97 12.55
CA TYR A 127 10.28 26.91 12.60
C TYR A 127 9.64 27.96 11.69
N ASP A 128 10.09 27.98 10.43
CA ASP A 128 9.50 28.75 9.35
C ASP A 128 8.69 27.81 8.45
N GLU A 129 7.36 27.88 8.53
CA GLU A 129 6.49 27.01 7.74
C GLU A 129 6.69 27.19 6.23
N SER A 130 6.95 28.42 5.77
CA SER A 130 7.10 28.71 4.34
C SER A 130 8.38 28.09 3.78
N GLN A 131 9.51 28.24 4.49
CA GLN A 131 10.79 27.63 4.11
C GLN A 131 10.74 26.11 4.17
N LEU A 132 10.05 25.54 5.17
CA LEU A 132 9.88 24.08 5.28
C LEU A 132 9.08 23.53 4.08
N ARG A 133 7.99 24.20 3.68
CA ARG A 133 7.19 23.80 2.50
C ARG A 133 7.99 23.94 1.20
N GLU A 134 8.76 25.01 1.07
CA GLU A 134 9.62 25.23 -0.09
C GLU A 134 10.70 24.15 -0.21
N LEU A 135 11.41 23.85 0.90
CA LEU A 135 12.41 22.79 0.94
C LEU A 135 11.82 21.45 0.51
N VAL A 136 10.68 21.06 1.06
CA VAL A 136 9.99 19.82 0.70
C VAL A 136 9.66 19.77 -0.80
N SER A 137 9.05 20.83 -1.33
CA SER A 137 8.67 20.91 -2.75
C SER A 137 9.88 20.88 -3.69
N LEU A 138 10.99 21.55 -3.34
CA LEU A 138 12.19 21.56 -4.17
C LEU A 138 12.90 20.20 -4.16
N LEU A 139 13.02 19.55 -3.00
CA LEU A 139 13.63 18.22 -2.89
C LEU A 139 12.82 17.16 -3.66
N GLU A 140 11.48 17.21 -3.59
CA GLU A 140 10.59 16.34 -4.38
C GLU A 140 10.68 16.59 -5.91
N ARG A 141 11.26 17.71 -6.34
CA ARG A 141 11.55 17.98 -7.77
C ARG A 141 13.00 17.67 -8.14
N GLY A 142 13.80 17.16 -7.21
CA GLY A 142 15.23 16.94 -7.39
C GLY A 142 16.04 18.23 -7.52
N SER A 143 15.56 19.34 -6.94
CA SER A 143 16.22 20.65 -6.95
C SER A 143 16.44 21.18 -5.51
N GLY A 144 16.70 22.48 -5.34
CA GLY A 144 16.81 23.12 -4.03
C GLY A 144 18.13 22.93 -3.29
N ALA A 145 19.24 22.73 -4.02
CA ALA A 145 20.57 22.57 -3.41
C ALA A 145 20.96 23.77 -2.51
N GLU A 146 20.66 25.00 -2.93
CA GLU A 146 20.99 26.21 -2.17
C GLU A 146 20.18 26.32 -0.86
N LEU A 147 18.87 26.06 -0.91
CA LEU A 147 18.02 26.04 0.29
C LEU A 147 18.37 24.87 1.20
N TYR A 148 18.74 23.72 0.64
CA TYR A 148 19.24 22.60 1.42
C TYR A 148 20.53 22.98 2.17
N GLU A 149 21.54 23.56 1.51
CA GLU A 149 22.81 23.92 2.19
C GLU A 149 22.61 25.00 3.25
N SER A 150 21.80 26.03 2.97
CA SER A 150 21.60 27.15 3.91
C SER A 150 20.69 26.79 5.08
N PHE A 151 19.68 25.92 4.87
CA PHE A 151 18.64 25.61 5.84
C PHE A 151 18.51 24.10 6.10
N GLY A 152 18.22 23.31 5.06
CA GLY A 152 17.84 21.90 5.20
C GLY A 152 18.90 21.01 5.87
N ARG A 153 20.18 21.22 5.58
CA ARG A 153 21.33 20.46 6.11
C ARG A 153 21.48 20.58 7.62
N ASN A 154 20.98 21.69 8.18
CA ASN A 154 21.05 21.99 9.61
C ASN A 154 19.82 21.47 10.38
N LEU A 155 18.81 20.92 9.70
CA LEU A 155 17.67 20.27 10.35
C LEU A 155 18.12 18.99 11.05
N THR A 156 17.68 18.83 12.30
CA THR A 156 18.00 17.67 13.14
C THR A 156 16.76 17.17 13.85
N ILE A 157 16.83 15.94 14.34
CA ILE A 157 15.76 15.32 15.12
C ILE A 157 15.39 16.13 16.37
N GLU A 158 16.36 16.82 16.98
CA GLU A 158 16.14 17.62 18.19
C GLU A 158 15.25 18.85 17.93
N HIS A 159 15.25 19.39 16.71
CA HIS A 159 14.29 20.43 16.32
C HIS A 159 12.85 19.89 16.34
N VAL A 160 12.64 18.66 15.88
CA VAL A 160 11.31 18.01 15.93
C VAL A 160 10.90 17.76 17.38
N VAL A 161 11.80 17.19 18.20
CA VAL A 161 11.52 16.92 19.62
C VAL A 161 11.19 18.21 20.39
N ALA A 162 11.92 19.29 20.14
CA ALA A 162 11.68 20.59 20.77
C ALA A 162 10.34 21.20 20.34
N ALA A 163 9.98 21.15 19.05
CA ALA A 163 8.67 21.59 18.55
C ALA A 163 7.53 20.81 19.23
N VAL A 164 7.66 19.48 19.31
CA VAL A 164 6.68 18.62 20.00
C VAL A 164 6.55 18.98 21.48
N ALA A 165 7.65 19.27 22.16
CA ALA A 165 7.63 19.68 23.56
C ALA A 165 6.90 21.01 23.78
N ILE A 166 7.07 21.99 22.87
CA ILE A 166 6.33 23.25 22.87
C ILE A 166 4.83 22.99 22.71
N LEU A 167 4.44 22.16 21.73
CA LEU A 167 3.04 21.84 21.48
C LEU A 167 2.41 21.05 22.63
N CYS A 168 3.10 20.07 23.21
CA CYS A 168 2.62 19.34 24.38
C CYS A 168 2.30 20.30 25.55
N LYS A 169 3.13 21.33 25.76
CA LYS A 169 2.85 22.39 26.75
C LYS A 169 1.64 23.22 26.35
N GLN A 170 1.57 23.69 25.10
CA GLN A 170 0.46 24.50 24.59
C GLN A 170 -0.90 23.78 24.73
N PHE A 171 -0.96 22.49 24.39
CA PHE A 171 -2.18 21.69 24.44
C PHE A 171 -2.39 20.95 25.77
N THR A 172 -1.54 21.19 26.77
CA THR A 172 -1.57 20.51 28.09
C THR A 172 -1.61 18.98 27.99
N ARG A 173 -0.80 18.41 27.09
CA ARG A 173 -0.70 16.95 26.87
C ARG A 173 0.61 16.41 27.42
N LYS A 174 0.54 15.26 28.09
CA LYS A 174 1.71 14.61 28.72
C LYS A 174 2.69 14.00 27.71
N ARG A 175 2.20 13.61 26.55
CA ARG A 175 2.97 12.92 25.50
C ARG A 175 2.35 13.15 24.12
N ALA A 176 3.14 12.92 23.09
CA ALA A 176 2.72 12.96 21.70
C ALA A 176 2.89 11.59 21.01
N ILE A 177 2.14 11.41 19.93
CA ILE A 177 2.30 10.33 18.97
C ILE A 177 2.49 10.93 17.58
N PHE A 178 3.39 10.33 16.80
CA PHE A 178 3.45 10.57 15.36
C PHE A 178 2.72 9.45 14.64
N LEU A 179 1.83 9.81 13.72
CA LEU A 179 1.12 8.92 12.81
C LEU A 179 1.72 9.13 11.42
N LEU A 180 2.68 8.27 11.07
CA LEU A 180 3.49 8.34 9.86
C LEU A 180 2.85 7.44 8.79
N ASP A 181 2.05 8.03 7.92
CA ASP A 181 1.32 7.31 6.89
C ASP A 181 2.10 7.22 5.57
N ASP A 182 1.86 6.15 4.83
CA ASP A 182 2.61 5.75 3.63
C ASP A 182 4.14 5.82 3.81
N ALA A 183 4.59 5.57 5.04
CA ALA A 183 5.98 5.64 5.47
C ALA A 183 6.89 4.62 4.79
N ALA A 184 6.32 3.52 4.30
CA ALA A 184 7.08 2.40 3.76
C ALA A 184 6.49 1.81 2.47
N LEU A 185 5.99 2.63 1.55
CA LEU A 185 5.78 2.20 0.17
C LEU A 185 7.13 1.69 -0.36
N SER A 186 7.24 0.44 -0.79
CA SER A 186 8.49 -0.30 -0.59
C SER A 186 9.32 -0.48 -1.85
N LEU A 187 9.91 0.62 -2.30
CA LEU A 187 10.47 0.70 -3.64
C LEU A 187 11.89 1.31 -3.65
N ALA A 188 12.33 2.00 -2.60
CA ALA A 188 13.74 2.39 -2.43
C ALA A 188 14.31 1.99 -1.06
N ASP A 189 14.97 0.84 -1.00
CA ASP A 189 15.45 0.20 0.25
C ASP A 189 16.36 1.11 1.09
N GLN A 190 17.21 1.90 0.44
CA GLN A 190 18.12 2.83 1.13
C GLN A 190 17.34 3.93 1.88
N TYR A 191 16.24 4.41 1.31
CA TYR A 191 15.37 5.39 1.95
C TYR A 191 14.53 4.79 3.05
N LEU A 192 14.05 3.55 2.89
CA LEU A 192 13.33 2.86 3.95
C LEU A 192 14.24 2.64 5.18
N ALA A 193 15.48 2.19 4.97
CA ALA A 193 16.46 2.06 6.04
C ALA A 193 16.73 3.40 6.73
N ALA A 194 16.98 4.46 5.96
CA ALA A 194 17.19 5.80 6.50
C ALA A 194 15.95 6.34 7.25
N PHE A 195 14.76 6.04 6.76
CA PHE A 195 13.51 6.41 7.43
C PHE A 195 13.37 5.68 8.76
N PHE A 196 13.67 4.38 8.83
CA PHE A 196 13.56 3.62 10.06
C PHE A 196 14.62 3.99 11.10
N ASP A 197 15.78 4.50 10.68
CA ASP A 197 16.74 5.14 11.59
C ASP A 197 16.12 6.39 12.24
N ILE A 198 15.46 7.26 11.46
CA ILE A 198 14.74 8.44 11.99
C ILE A 198 13.59 7.99 12.91
N TYR A 199 12.80 7.01 12.48
CA TYR A 199 11.70 6.44 13.26
C TYR A 199 12.18 5.95 14.63
N ARG A 200 13.30 5.23 14.67
CA ARG A 200 13.92 4.76 15.92
C ARG A 200 14.38 5.94 16.77
N LEU A 201 15.01 6.95 16.15
CA LEU A 201 15.46 8.16 16.81
C LEU A 201 14.32 9.10 17.25
N LEU A 202 13.10 8.98 16.73
CA LEU A 202 11.93 9.73 17.20
C LEU A 202 11.40 9.19 18.53
N LYS A 203 11.61 7.90 18.81
CA LYS A 203 11.13 7.25 20.02
C LYS A 203 11.77 7.91 21.26
N ARG A 204 10.92 8.46 22.12
CA ARG A 204 11.26 9.03 23.43
C ARG A 204 10.22 8.55 24.44
N GLU A 205 10.44 8.82 25.72
CA GLU A 205 9.43 8.57 26.75
C GLU A 205 8.13 9.34 26.47
N THR A 206 8.25 10.58 25.97
CA THR A 206 7.15 11.49 25.67
C THR A 206 6.70 11.45 24.21
N ILE A 207 7.37 10.72 23.33
CA ILE A 207 7.08 10.67 21.89
C ILE A 207 7.05 9.22 21.42
N ALA A 208 5.90 8.77 20.92
CA ALA A 208 5.73 7.41 20.44
C ALA A 208 5.38 7.38 18.94
N PRO A 209 6.34 7.08 18.05
CA PRO A 209 6.07 7.03 16.61
C PRO A 209 5.23 5.80 16.24
N LYS A 210 4.42 5.94 15.19
CA LYS A 210 3.57 4.90 14.60
C LYS A 210 3.71 5.01 13.09
N ALA A 211 3.94 3.89 12.40
CA ALA A 211 4.08 3.91 10.94
C ALA A 211 3.18 2.88 10.27
N SER A 212 2.63 3.18 9.09
CA SER A 212 1.96 2.19 8.25
C SER A 212 2.98 1.52 7.34
N VAL A 213 2.95 0.18 7.27
CA VAL A 213 3.94 -0.63 6.54
C VAL A 213 3.30 -1.79 5.78
N TYR A 214 4.07 -2.35 4.85
CA TYR A 214 3.66 -3.46 4.00
C TYR A 214 4.48 -4.72 4.30
N PRO A 215 3.85 -5.89 4.49
CA PRO A 215 4.53 -7.08 5.03
C PRO A 215 5.54 -7.72 4.06
N GLY A 216 5.37 -7.53 2.75
CA GLY A 216 6.18 -8.17 1.72
C GLY A 216 7.43 -7.42 1.36
N SER A 217 7.32 -6.11 1.20
CA SER A 217 8.29 -5.31 0.48
C SER A 217 9.09 -4.40 1.40
N THR A 218 8.56 -4.03 2.58
CA THR A 218 9.22 -3.10 3.51
C THR A 218 10.56 -3.65 3.98
N GLN A 219 11.63 -2.87 3.78
CA GLN A 219 12.97 -3.15 4.28
C GLN A 219 13.32 -2.22 5.44
N TYR A 220 13.64 -2.81 6.59
CA TYR A 220 13.90 -2.05 7.82
C TYR A 220 15.37 -1.65 8.01
N GLY A 221 16.28 -2.22 7.22
CA GLY A 221 17.73 -2.06 7.41
C GLY A 221 18.31 -2.97 8.51
N PRO A 222 19.65 -3.08 8.60
CA PRO A 222 20.33 -4.00 9.51
C PRO A 222 20.28 -3.56 10.98
N THR A 223 20.00 -2.28 11.24
CA THR A 223 19.99 -1.66 12.57
C THR A 223 18.64 -1.73 13.27
N PHE A 224 17.61 -2.28 12.61
CA PHE A 224 16.22 -2.23 13.07
C PHE A 224 15.61 -3.63 13.18
N HIS A 225 15.44 -4.11 14.41
CA HIS A 225 14.90 -5.44 14.69
C HIS A 225 13.43 -5.38 15.14
N VAL A 226 12.51 -5.49 14.17
CA VAL A 226 11.06 -5.40 14.40
C VAL A 226 10.59 -6.34 15.51
N SER A 227 11.01 -7.61 15.50
CA SER A 227 10.53 -8.66 16.41
C SER A 227 10.82 -8.43 17.89
N HIS A 228 11.73 -7.49 18.23
CA HIS A 228 12.13 -7.22 19.60
C HIS A 228 11.83 -5.79 20.05
N GLU A 229 11.72 -4.84 19.11
CA GLU A 229 11.65 -3.42 19.44
C GLU A 229 10.26 -2.80 19.27
N ILE A 230 9.38 -3.46 18.49
CA ILE A 230 8.14 -2.87 17.98
C ILE A 230 6.99 -3.88 17.96
N GLU A 231 5.82 -3.41 18.36
CA GLU A 231 4.57 -4.15 18.21
C GLU A 231 4.00 -3.95 16.80
N GLU A 232 3.80 -5.05 16.07
CA GLU A 232 3.02 -5.07 14.83
C GLU A 232 1.53 -5.15 15.16
N VAL A 233 0.75 -4.23 14.58
CA VAL A 233 -0.69 -4.13 14.72
C VAL A 233 -1.29 -4.52 13.36
N PRO A 234 -1.78 -5.76 13.19
CA PRO A 234 -2.37 -6.19 11.93
C PRO A 234 -3.68 -5.44 11.67
N LEU A 235 -3.84 -4.92 10.46
CA LEU A 235 -5.04 -4.27 9.97
C LEU A 235 -5.44 -4.89 8.62
N TRP A 236 -6.04 -6.08 8.73
CA TRP A 236 -6.69 -6.77 7.63
C TRP A 236 -7.81 -7.64 8.19
N LEU A 237 -9.06 -7.36 7.78
CA LEU A 237 -10.23 -8.03 8.33
C LEU A 237 -10.31 -9.46 7.78
N SER A 238 -10.23 -10.46 8.66
CA SER A 238 -10.31 -11.88 8.28
C SER A 238 -11.73 -12.25 7.85
N VAL A 239 -11.86 -12.99 6.74
CA VAL A 239 -13.13 -13.59 6.31
C VAL A 239 -13.67 -14.65 7.27
N GLU A 240 -12.87 -15.05 8.26
CA GLU A 240 -13.28 -15.95 9.35
C GLU A 240 -13.76 -15.20 10.60
N ASP A 241 -13.69 -13.87 10.63
CA ASP A 241 -14.24 -13.06 11.72
C ASP A 241 -15.76 -13.22 11.77
N ALA A 242 -16.31 -13.49 12.97
CA ALA A 242 -17.75 -13.68 13.16
C ALA A 242 -18.57 -12.43 12.77
N ASN A 243 -17.97 -11.25 12.90
CA ASN A 243 -18.58 -9.96 12.56
C ASN A 243 -18.18 -9.46 11.17
N TYR A 244 -17.47 -10.28 10.36
CA TYR A 244 -16.97 -9.89 9.03
C TYR A 244 -18.03 -9.21 8.16
N SER A 245 -19.17 -9.88 7.99
CA SER A 245 -20.24 -9.41 7.12
C SER A 245 -20.90 -8.12 7.62
N GLN A 246 -21.02 -7.98 8.94
CA GLN A 246 -21.57 -6.78 9.57
C GLN A 246 -20.62 -5.60 9.34
N ILE A 247 -19.34 -5.75 9.70
CA ILE A 247 -18.33 -4.69 9.57
C ILE A 247 -18.20 -4.21 8.12
N MET A 248 -18.16 -5.14 7.15
CA MET A 248 -18.13 -4.78 5.74
C MET A 248 -19.44 -4.12 5.30
N GLY A 249 -20.60 -4.55 5.83
CA GLY A 249 -21.89 -3.90 5.60
C GLY A 249 -21.91 -2.45 6.07
N ASP A 250 -21.44 -2.19 7.29
CA ASP A 250 -21.38 -0.85 7.88
C ASP A 250 -20.54 0.11 7.04
N ILE A 251 -19.43 -0.38 6.47
CA ILE A 251 -18.61 0.41 5.54
C ILE A 251 -19.44 0.88 4.33
N ALA A 252 -20.26 0.02 3.73
CA ALA A 252 -21.11 0.44 2.61
C ALA A 252 -22.17 1.45 3.07
N SER A 253 -22.85 1.20 4.20
CA SER A 253 -23.90 2.07 4.73
C SER A 253 -23.41 3.47 5.10
N LEU A 254 -22.14 3.62 5.51
CA LEU A 254 -21.54 4.92 5.81
C LEU A 254 -21.03 5.66 4.56
N ARG A 255 -20.80 4.94 3.45
CA ARG A 255 -20.13 5.49 2.26
C ARG A 255 -21.06 5.69 1.08
N LEU A 256 -22.14 4.92 1.01
CA LEU A 256 -23.17 4.97 -0.04
C LEU A 256 -24.48 5.46 0.56
N THR A 257 -25.32 6.05 -0.29
CA THR A 257 -26.69 6.43 0.08
C THR A 257 -27.59 5.20 0.21
N ALA A 258 -28.67 5.32 0.99
CA ALA A 258 -29.65 4.25 1.14
C ALA A 258 -30.30 3.85 -0.19
N GLU A 259 -30.46 4.80 -1.12
CA GLU A 259 -30.96 4.54 -2.47
C GLU A 259 -29.99 3.68 -3.29
N GLU A 260 -28.69 4.00 -3.26
CA GLU A 260 -27.66 3.22 -3.93
C GLU A 260 -27.57 1.79 -3.39
N VAL A 261 -27.58 1.63 -2.05
CA VAL A 261 -27.59 0.29 -1.43
C VAL A 261 -28.85 -0.48 -1.80
N GLY A 262 -30.01 0.19 -1.83
CA GLY A 262 -31.30 -0.42 -2.19
C GLY A 262 -31.38 -0.92 -3.64
N ARG A 263 -30.53 -0.42 -4.54
CA ARG A 263 -30.42 -0.89 -5.93
C ARG A 263 -29.66 -2.21 -6.09
N ILE A 264 -29.01 -2.70 -5.03
CA ILE A 264 -28.21 -3.93 -5.04
C ILE A 264 -28.91 -5.00 -4.20
N SER A 265 -29.06 -6.22 -4.73
CA SER A 265 -29.66 -7.30 -3.94
C SER A 265 -28.79 -7.69 -2.75
N LEU A 266 -29.41 -8.12 -1.65
CA LEU A 266 -28.71 -8.56 -0.44
C LEU A 266 -27.68 -9.67 -0.73
N ASP A 267 -28.01 -10.61 -1.61
CA ASP A 267 -27.11 -11.69 -2.02
C ASP A 267 -25.85 -11.14 -2.74
N THR A 268 -26.02 -10.11 -3.57
CA THR A 268 -24.92 -9.48 -4.31
C THR A 268 -24.03 -8.68 -3.36
N LEU A 269 -24.63 -7.92 -2.44
CA LEU A 269 -23.89 -7.22 -1.38
C LEU A 269 -23.03 -8.21 -0.61
N GLU A 270 -23.64 -9.31 -0.16
CA GLU A 270 -22.95 -10.33 0.64
C GLU A 270 -21.79 -10.98 -0.13
N LEU A 271 -22.01 -11.33 -1.39
CA LEU A 271 -20.95 -11.84 -2.26
C LEU A 271 -19.79 -10.85 -2.37
N PHE A 272 -20.07 -9.56 -2.65
CA PHE A 272 -19.02 -8.56 -2.80
C PHE A 272 -18.26 -8.29 -1.52
N LYS A 273 -18.87 -8.44 -0.33
CA LYS A 273 -18.12 -8.42 0.93
C LYS A 273 -17.04 -9.48 0.93
N TYR A 274 -17.35 -10.73 0.57
CA TYR A 274 -16.37 -11.83 0.55
C TYR A 274 -15.35 -11.71 -0.58
N VAL A 275 -15.78 -11.28 -1.77
CA VAL A 275 -14.89 -11.02 -2.93
C VAL A 275 -13.93 -9.86 -2.66
N ALA A 276 -14.31 -8.88 -1.84
CA ALA A 276 -13.42 -7.80 -1.41
C ALA A 276 -12.35 -8.24 -0.40
N PHE A 277 -12.49 -9.44 0.18
CA PHE A 277 -11.45 -10.10 0.97
C PHE A 277 -10.88 -9.24 2.11
N GLY A 278 -11.76 -8.60 2.88
CA GLY A 278 -11.38 -7.74 4.01
C GLY A 278 -10.72 -6.43 3.63
N VAL A 279 -10.85 -6.00 2.36
CA VAL A 279 -10.32 -4.73 1.84
C VAL A 279 -11.47 -3.76 1.55
N PRO A 280 -11.74 -2.78 2.45
CA PRO A 280 -12.82 -1.80 2.28
C PRO A 280 -12.81 -1.07 0.94
N ARG A 281 -11.63 -0.64 0.47
CA ARG A 281 -11.49 0.05 -0.83
C ARG A 281 -11.98 -0.83 -1.99
N ALA A 282 -11.60 -2.11 -2.00
CA ALA A 282 -12.03 -3.04 -3.02
C ALA A 282 -13.56 -3.22 -2.97
N TYR A 283 -14.13 -3.33 -1.77
CA TYR A 283 -15.59 -3.46 -1.61
C TYR A 283 -16.36 -2.28 -2.20
N LEU A 284 -15.99 -1.05 -1.85
CA LEU A 284 -16.64 0.15 -2.39
C LEU A 284 -16.53 0.23 -3.92
N ARG A 285 -15.36 -0.12 -4.47
CA ARG A 285 -15.11 -0.17 -5.92
C ARG A 285 -16.02 -1.19 -6.62
N LEU A 286 -16.18 -2.39 -6.05
CA LEU A 286 -17.07 -3.44 -6.59
C LEU A 286 -18.54 -2.98 -6.61
N LEU A 287 -18.99 -2.33 -5.54
CA LEU A 287 -20.35 -1.79 -5.44
C LEU A 287 -20.63 -0.72 -6.48
N ARG A 288 -19.69 0.22 -6.67
CA ARG A 288 -19.82 1.25 -7.69
C ARG A 288 -19.83 0.67 -9.10
N GLU A 289 -18.90 -0.23 -9.39
CA GLU A 289 -18.84 -0.88 -10.70
C GLU A 289 -20.16 -1.57 -11.04
N TYR A 290 -20.82 -2.17 -10.04
CA TYR A 290 -22.15 -2.74 -10.19
C TYR A 290 -23.24 -1.68 -10.45
N LEU A 291 -23.23 -0.56 -9.72
CA LEU A 291 -24.21 0.52 -9.85
C LEU A 291 -24.11 1.27 -11.19
N ASP A 292 -22.89 1.40 -11.71
CA ASP A 292 -22.58 2.07 -12.98
C ASP A 292 -22.88 1.18 -14.19
N THR A 293 -22.78 -0.14 -14.03
CA THR A 293 -23.02 -1.09 -15.12
C THR A 293 -24.52 -1.26 -15.36
N GLN A 294 -25.04 -0.66 -16.43
CA GLN A 294 -26.46 -0.74 -16.81
C GLN A 294 -26.80 -2.01 -17.64
N ALA A 295 -25.89 -2.47 -18.49
CA ALA A 295 -26.14 -3.54 -19.45
C ALA A 295 -25.98 -4.96 -18.88
N GLY A 296 -26.78 -5.91 -19.41
CA GLY A 296 -26.73 -7.34 -19.07
C GLY A 296 -27.59 -7.74 -17.87
N THR A 297 -27.74 -9.05 -17.66
CA THR A 297 -28.41 -9.58 -16.46
C THR A 297 -27.54 -9.35 -15.21
N SER A 298 -28.15 -9.32 -14.02
CA SER A 298 -27.40 -9.19 -12.76
C SER A 298 -26.27 -10.22 -12.64
N GLN A 299 -26.48 -11.43 -13.17
CA GLN A 299 -25.47 -12.48 -13.20
C GLN A 299 -24.29 -12.18 -14.11
N GLN A 300 -24.56 -11.71 -15.31
CA GLN A 300 -23.49 -11.33 -16.23
C GLN A 300 -22.67 -10.17 -15.65
N LYS A 301 -23.32 -9.20 -15.00
CA LYS A 301 -22.65 -8.09 -14.32
C LYS A 301 -21.70 -8.57 -13.23
N ILE A 302 -22.19 -9.40 -12.31
CA ILE A 302 -21.39 -9.89 -11.19
C ILE A 302 -20.22 -10.75 -11.67
N ASN A 303 -20.44 -11.68 -12.60
CA ASN A 303 -19.36 -12.51 -13.15
C ASN A 303 -18.24 -11.65 -13.74
N LYS A 304 -18.61 -10.63 -14.54
CA LYS A 304 -17.66 -9.70 -15.15
C LYS A 304 -16.90 -8.88 -14.11
N ILE A 305 -17.58 -8.42 -13.05
CA ILE A 305 -16.96 -7.65 -11.96
C ILE A 305 -15.97 -8.51 -11.17
N VAL A 306 -16.34 -9.77 -10.88
CA VAL A 306 -15.45 -10.72 -10.16
C VAL A 306 -14.23 -11.06 -11.03
N GLU A 307 -14.43 -11.33 -12.32
CA GLU A 307 -13.34 -11.57 -13.28
C GLU A 307 -12.38 -10.38 -13.32
N ARG A 308 -12.90 -9.17 -13.52
CA ARG A 308 -12.08 -7.95 -13.51
C ARG A 308 -11.35 -7.75 -12.18
N GLN A 309 -11.96 -8.06 -11.04
CA GLN A 309 -11.27 -7.99 -9.74
C GLN A 309 -10.08 -8.95 -9.67
N THR A 310 -10.23 -10.19 -10.16
CA THR A 310 -9.11 -11.14 -10.21
C THR A 310 -8.01 -10.69 -11.17
N GLU A 311 -8.36 -10.10 -12.31
CA GLU A 311 -7.39 -9.52 -13.25
C GLU A 311 -6.63 -8.35 -12.63
N LEU A 312 -7.32 -7.44 -11.93
CA LEU A 312 -6.71 -6.29 -11.26
C LEU A 312 -5.71 -6.71 -10.18
N ILE A 313 -6.10 -7.64 -9.30
CA ILE A 313 -5.22 -8.16 -8.25
C ILE A 313 -4.00 -8.87 -8.87
N GLY A 314 -4.25 -9.70 -9.89
CA GLY A 314 -3.20 -10.39 -10.60
C GLY A 314 -2.20 -9.44 -11.25
N ALA A 315 -2.70 -8.42 -11.96
CA ALA A 315 -1.87 -7.39 -12.59
C ALA A 315 -1.09 -6.56 -11.55
N GLU A 316 -1.68 -6.24 -10.39
CA GLU A 316 -0.99 -5.55 -9.30
C GLU A 316 0.19 -6.39 -8.78
N TYR A 317 -0.01 -7.69 -8.59
CA TYR A 317 1.05 -8.61 -8.19
C TYR A 317 2.13 -8.75 -9.26
N ASP A 318 1.76 -8.95 -10.51
CA ASP A 318 2.71 -9.08 -11.63
C ASP A 318 3.53 -7.78 -11.80
N SER A 319 2.94 -6.62 -11.50
CA SER A 319 3.64 -5.33 -11.52
C SER A 319 4.80 -5.27 -10.51
N LEU A 320 4.78 -6.06 -9.44
CA LEU A 320 5.92 -6.14 -8.51
C LEU A 320 7.18 -6.64 -9.20
N GLY A 321 7.08 -7.49 -10.23
CA GLY A 321 8.26 -7.92 -10.99
C GLY A 321 8.87 -6.79 -11.81
N ILE A 322 8.04 -5.83 -12.26
CA ILE A 322 8.51 -4.62 -12.95
C ILE A 322 9.11 -3.65 -11.95
N LYS A 323 8.41 -3.45 -10.82
CA LYS A 323 8.80 -2.50 -9.77
C LYS A 323 10.04 -2.96 -9.00
N LEU A 324 10.17 -4.26 -8.77
CA LEU A 324 11.29 -4.85 -8.06
C LEU A 324 11.98 -5.83 -8.99
N LYS A 325 12.67 -5.31 -10.02
CA LYS A 325 13.28 -6.12 -11.10
C LYS A 325 14.11 -7.30 -10.57
N GLN A 326 14.82 -7.11 -9.47
CA GLN A 326 15.61 -8.16 -8.80
C GLN A 326 14.81 -9.34 -8.26
N PHE A 327 13.49 -9.20 -8.11
CA PHE A 327 12.59 -10.24 -7.65
C PHE A 327 11.66 -10.75 -8.77
N SER A 328 11.92 -10.45 -10.05
CA SER A 328 11.05 -10.83 -11.18
C SER A 328 10.73 -12.34 -11.22
N SER A 329 11.74 -13.19 -11.04
CA SER A 329 11.61 -14.64 -11.02
C SER A 329 10.89 -15.12 -9.76
N VAL A 330 11.09 -14.44 -8.62
CA VAL A 330 10.35 -14.70 -7.37
C VAL A 330 8.87 -14.37 -7.54
N VAL A 331 8.54 -13.21 -8.12
CA VAL A 331 7.17 -12.79 -8.39
C VAL A 331 6.50 -13.76 -9.34
N SER A 332 7.10 -14.07 -10.49
CA SER A 332 6.51 -15.01 -11.46
C SER A 332 6.31 -16.41 -10.89
N THR A 333 7.25 -16.91 -10.09
CA THR A 333 7.10 -18.20 -9.40
C THR A 333 5.95 -18.14 -8.38
N GLY A 334 5.83 -17.05 -7.63
CA GLY A 334 4.74 -16.86 -6.69
C GLY A 334 3.37 -16.80 -7.35
N ARG A 335 3.27 -16.28 -8.59
CA ARG A 335 2.01 -16.34 -9.34
C ARG A 335 1.60 -17.78 -9.64
N LYS A 336 2.54 -18.60 -10.12
CA LYS A 336 2.31 -20.04 -10.38
C LYS A 336 1.95 -20.80 -9.10
N PHE A 337 2.66 -20.50 -8.00
CA PHE A 337 2.36 -21.05 -6.68
C PHE A 337 0.90 -20.75 -6.29
N PHE A 338 0.49 -19.49 -6.42
CA PHE A 338 -0.86 -19.07 -6.07
C PHE A 338 -1.93 -19.75 -6.93
N ASP A 339 -1.74 -19.78 -8.25
CA ASP A 339 -2.70 -20.41 -9.16
C ASP A 339 -2.87 -21.91 -8.81
N LYS A 340 -1.77 -22.62 -8.53
CA LYS A 340 -1.81 -24.01 -8.09
C LYS A 340 -2.45 -24.19 -6.72
N ALA A 341 -2.19 -23.29 -5.77
CA ALA A 341 -2.88 -23.30 -4.48
C ALA A 341 -4.40 -23.16 -4.63
N VAL A 342 -4.88 -22.25 -5.48
CA VAL A 342 -6.32 -22.09 -5.76
C VAL A 342 -6.90 -23.36 -6.38
N MET A 343 -6.20 -23.96 -7.35
CA MET A 343 -6.62 -25.22 -7.98
C MET A 343 -6.70 -26.40 -7.00
N GLU A 344 -5.73 -26.54 -6.09
CA GLU A 344 -5.73 -27.57 -5.05
C GLU A 344 -6.89 -27.40 -4.05
N ILE A 345 -7.26 -26.16 -3.73
CA ILE A 345 -8.45 -25.90 -2.91
C ILE A 345 -9.72 -26.28 -3.66
N ALA A 346 -9.82 -25.92 -4.93
CA ALA A 346 -10.98 -26.23 -5.76
C ALA A 346 -11.18 -27.74 -5.97
N SER A 347 -10.10 -28.48 -6.25
CA SER A 347 -10.18 -29.93 -6.47
C SER A 347 -10.57 -30.69 -5.20
N ALA A 348 -10.17 -30.21 -4.03
CA ALA A 348 -10.50 -30.83 -2.75
C ALA A 348 -11.99 -30.71 -2.36
N GLN A 349 -12.74 -29.78 -2.96
CA GLN A 349 -14.18 -29.61 -2.64
C GLN A 349 -15.07 -30.72 -3.18
N GLY A 350 -14.58 -31.55 -4.11
CA GLY A 350 -15.38 -32.63 -4.72
C GLY A 350 -15.70 -33.81 -3.78
N GLY A 351 -15.18 -33.82 -2.54
CA GLY A 351 -15.30 -34.96 -1.62
C GLY A 351 -16.37 -34.85 -0.53
N ASP A 352 -16.46 -33.72 0.18
CA ASP A 352 -17.36 -33.50 1.32
C ASP A 352 -18.04 -32.14 1.20
N SER A 353 -19.36 -32.13 1.00
CA SER A 353 -20.14 -30.89 0.87
C SER A 353 -20.56 -30.28 2.22
N SER A 354 -20.35 -30.98 3.34
CA SER A 354 -20.84 -30.54 4.65
C SER A 354 -19.93 -29.53 5.34
N THR A 355 -18.64 -29.52 5.01
CA THR A 355 -17.63 -28.66 5.63
C THR A 355 -17.10 -27.59 4.67
N ARG A 356 -16.64 -26.48 5.23
CA ARG A 356 -15.91 -25.42 4.51
C ARG A 356 -14.41 -25.66 4.67
N ASN A 357 -13.69 -25.78 3.56
CA ASN A 357 -12.23 -25.90 3.56
C ASN A 357 -11.58 -24.96 2.55
N ILE A 358 -11.30 -23.74 2.98
CA ILE A 358 -10.67 -22.66 2.19
C ILE A 358 -9.24 -22.35 2.65
N VAL A 359 -8.70 -23.17 3.55
CA VAL A 359 -7.40 -22.92 4.19
C VAL A 359 -6.36 -23.85 3.57
N LEU A 360 -5.31 -23.24 3.02
CA LEU A 360 -4.09 -23.92 2.60
C LEU A 360 -3.10 -23.98 3.77
N GLY A 361 -2.59 -25.16 4.09
CA GLY A 361 -1.47 -25.33 5.01
C GLY A 361 -0.18 -25.67 4.25
N VAL A 362 0.81 -24.77 4.28
CA VAL A 362 2.11 -24.96 3.63
C VAL A 362 3.13 -25.39 4.68
N ARG A 363 3.75 -26.55 4.50
CA ARG A 363 4.75 -27.06 5.46
C ARG A 363 5.98 -26.15 5.50
N GLN A 364 6.51 -25.92 6.71
CA GLN A 364 7.85 -25.36 6.90
C GLN A 364 8.86 -26.50 6.78
N ASP A 365 9.42 -26.70 5.58
CA ASP A 365 10.44 -27.72 5.32
C ASP A 365 11.75 -27.13 4.80
N SER A 366 12.73 -27.99 4.55
CA SER A 366 14.09 -27.59 4.15
C SER A 366 14.17 -26.89 2.79
N VAL A 367 13.14 -26.97 1.96
CA VAL A 367 13.06 -26.29 0.65
C VAL A 367 12.67 -24.82 0.84
N ARG A 368 12.17 -24.46 2.02
CA ARG A 368 11.70 -23.12 2.35
C ARG A 368 12.86 -22.18 2.69
N ASN A 369 13.46 -21.63 1.65
CA ASN A 369 14.54 -20.64 1.74
C ASN A 369 13.98 -19.21 1.94
N PRO A 370 14.84 -18.21 2.22
CA PRO A 370 14.39 -16.81 2.40
C PRO A 370 13.67 -16.22 1.18
N LEU A 371 13.96 -16.69 -0.05
CA LEU A 371 13.27 -16.23 -1.26
C LEU A 371 11.85 -16.79 -1.35
N ALA A 372 11.62 -18.02 -0.90
CA ALA A 372 10.28 -18.59 -0.77
C ALA A 372 9.46 -17.84 0.29
N GLU A 373 10.07 -17.45 1.41
CA GLU A 373 9.39 -16.59 2.39
C GLU A 373 9.05 -15.22 1.80
N ARG A 374 10.00 -14.59 1.08
CA ARG A 374 9.78 -13.31 0.42
C ARG A 374 8.65 -13.40 -0.62
N MET A 375 8.61 -14.47 -1.41
CA MET A 375 7.52 -14.78 -2.35
C MET A 375 6.15 -14.81 -1.66
N LEU A 376 6.03 -15.56 -0.56
CA LEU A 376 4.78 -15.64 0.20
C LEU A 376 4.38 -14.28 0.76
N ARG A 377 5.33 -13.48 1.26
CA ARG A 377 5.02 -12.14 1.78
C ARG A 377 4.60 -11.16 0.68
N PHE A 378 5.12 -11.26 -0.55
CA PHE A 378 4.60 -10.49 -1.69
C PHE A 378 3.14 -10.84 -2.00
N LEU A 379 2.78 -12.12 -1.97
CA LEU A 379 1.39 -12.55 -2.14
C LEU A 379 0.49 -12.01 -1.02
N VAL A 380 0.99 -12.00 0.22
CA VAL A 380 0.28 -11.42 1.37
C VAL A 380 0.09 -9.91 1.19
N GLU A 381 1.11 -9.18 0.76
CA GLU A 381 1.07 -7.73 0.61
C GLU A 381 0.03 -7.24 -0.40
N ILE A 382 -0.09 -7.93 -1.53
CA ILE A 382 -1.10 -7.60 -2.56
C ILE A 382 -2.49 -8.08 -2.15
N GLY A 383 -2.59 -8.92 -1.12
CA GLY A 383 -3.85 -9.47 -0.64
C GLY A 383 -4.25 -10.78 -1.31
N MET A 384 -3.36 -11.44 -2.07
CA MET A 384 -3.63 -12.74 -2.68
C MET A 384 -3.70 -13.86 -1.63
N LEU A 385 -2.93 -13.76 -0.54
CA LEU A 385 -2.96 -14.72 0.57
C LEU A 385 -3.22 -14.02 1.91
N PHE A 386 -4.25 -14.42 2.63
CA PHE A 386 -4.46 -13.99 4.01
C PHE A 386 -3.72 -14.92 4.99
N PRO A 387 -2.75 -14.42 5.78
CA PRO A 387 -2.01 -15.25 6.73
C PRO A 387 -2.84 -15.56 7.98
N LEU A 388 -2.82 -16.82 8.41
CA LEU A 388 -3.39 -17.28 9.67
C LEU A 388 -2.27 -17.74 10.61
N GLN A 389 -2.59 -17.88 11.91
CA GLN A 389 -1.61 -18.34 12.91
C GLN A 389 -1.02 -19.71 12.50
N ALA A 390 0.29 -19.87 12.55
CA ALA A 390 0.94 -21.15 12.26
C ALA A 390 0.55 -22.23 13.29
N VAL A 391 0.55 -23.50 12.86
CA VAL A 391 0.26 -24.64 13.74
C VAL A 391 1.40 -25.65 13.72
N SER A 392 1.73 -26.20 14.89
CA SER A 392 2.76 -27.23 15.07
C SER A 392 2.13 -28.52 15.56
N HIS A 393 2.38 -29.63 14.86
CA HIS A 393 1.95 -30.98 15.25
C HIS A 393 3.14 -31.87 15.64
N GLY A 394 4.25 -31.28 16.09
CA GLY A 394 5.48 -31.97 16.48
C GLY A 394 6.71 -31.51 15.69
N PRO A 395 7.89 -32.07 16.00
CA PRO A 395 9.12 -31.79 15.25
C PRO A 395 8.92 -32.15 13.77
N ASN A 396 9.27 -31.24 12.86
CA ASN A 396 9.09 -31.33 11.40
C ASN A 396 7.63 -31.28 10.88
N ARG A 397 6.65 -30.89 11.70
CA ARG A 397 5.23 -30.74 11.30
C ARG A 397 4.68 -29.37 11.65
N LYS A 398 5.42 -28.32 11.27
CA LYS A 398 4.98 -26.93 11.34
C LYS A 398 4.39 -26.50 10.01
N TYR A 399 3.24 -25.85 10.05
CA TYR A 399 2.52 -25.38 8.86
C TYR A 399 2.18 -23.91 9.03
N ASP A 400 2.53 -23.12 8.02
CA ASP A 400 1.93 -21.81 7.83
C ASP A 400 0.61 -21.97 7.11
N ARG A 401 -0.38 -21.21 7.56
CA ARG A 401 -1.75 -21.33 7.09
C ARG A 401 -2.13 -20.06 6.35
N PHE A 402 -2.77 -20.23 5.20
CA PHE A 402 -3.21 -19.12 4.37
C PHE A 402 -4.62 -19.37 3.85
N ILE A 403 -5.39 -18.30 3.69
CA ILE A 403 -6.63 -18.32 2.89
C ILE A 403 -6.30 -17.65 1.55
N PRO A 404 -6.40 -18.35 0.41
CA PRO A 404 -6.32 -17.70 -0.89
C PRO A 404 -7.50 -16.74 -1.11
N HIS A 405 -7.24 -15.67 -1.83
CA HIS A 405 -8.23 -14.62 -2.07
C HIS A 405 -9.54 -15.19 -2.66
N LEU A 406 -10.67 -14.91 -2.02
CA LEU A 406 -11.93 -15.60 -2.32
C LEU A 406 -12.47 -15.32 -3.72
N ALA A 407 -12.14 -14.18 -4.35
CA ALA A 407 -12.50 -13.93 -5.75
C ALA A 407 -11.95 -14.98 -6.72
N PHE A 408 -10.71 -15.45 -6.51
CA PHE A 408 -10.11 -16.50 -7.35
C PHE A 408 -10.75 -17.86 -7.09
N LEU A 409 -11.07 -18.17 -5.83
CA LEU A 409 -11.82 -19.37 -5.48
C LEU A 409 -13.23 -19.34 -6.10
N GLN A 410 -13.90 -18.19 -6.09
CA GLN A 410 -15.20 -17.99 -6.75
C GLN A 410 -15.12 -18.20 -8.26
N GLN A 411 -14.06 -17.71 -8.91
CA GLN A 411 -13.83 -17.91 -10.34
C GLN A 411 -13.62 -19.39 -10.69
N GLN A 412 -12.94 -20.15 -9.82
CA GLN A 412 -12.75 -21.61 -9.95
C GLN A 412 -14.00 -22.42 -9.54
N GLY A 413 -15.09 -21.77 -9.15
CA GLY A 413 -16.33 -22.44 -8.79
C GLY A 413 -16.28 -23.20 -7.46
N VAL A 414 -15.33 -22.89 -6.58
CA VAL A 414 -15.15 -23.50 -5.25
C VAL A 414 -16.43 -23.44 -4.42
N PHE A 415 -17.19 -22.36 -4.59
CA PHE A 415 -18.40 -22.12 -3.82
C PHE A 415 -19.66 -22.64 -4.51
N ARG A 416 -19.59 -23.29 -5.68
CA ARG A 416 -20.80 -23.71 -6.43
C ARG A 416 -21.39 -25.03 -5.94
N GLU A 417 -22.72 -25.12 -5.87
CA GLU A 417 -23.45 -26.38 -5.63
C GLU A 417 -24.24 -26.82 -6.87
N GLY A 418 -23.77 -27.88 -7.53
CA GLY A 418 -24.42 -28.44 -8.72
C GLY A 418 -24.15 -27.64 -10.01
N LYS A 419 -24.95 -27.88 -11.06
CA LYS A 419 -24.78 -27.26 -12.39
C LYS A 419 -25.46 -25.88 -12.53
N GLY A 420 -26.09 -25.37 -11.47
CA GLY A 420 -26.84 -24.10 -11.45
C GLY A 420 -26.01 -22.93 -10.90
N SER A 421 -26.27 -21.71 -11.38
CA SER A 421 -25.38 -20.55 -11.25
C SER A 421 -25.81 -19.50 -10.21
N SER A 422 -26.53 -19.82 -9.14
CA SER A 422 -27.07 -18.75 -8.27
C SER A 422 -26.01 -18.24 -7.28
N PHE A 423 -25.79 -16.92 -7.16
CA PHE A 423 -24.76 -16.32 -6.28
C PHE A 423 -24.96 -16.51 -4.77
N ARG A 424 -26.02 -17.18 -4.34
CA ARG A 424 -26.30 -17.42 -2.92
C ARG A 424 -25.29 -18.34 -2.24
N GLU A 425 -24.34 -18.89 -3.00
CA GLU A 425 -23.55 -20.01 -2.50
C GLU A 425 -22.35 -19.58 -1.67
N VAL A 426 -21.68 -18.44 -1.94
CA VAL A 426 -20.55 -18.00 -1.10
C VAL A 426 -21.01 -17.75 0.33
N SER A 427 -22.12 -17.03 0.51
CA SER A 427 -22.64 -16.71 1.84
C SER A 427 -23.10 -17.95 2.60
N LEU A 428 -23.76 -18.90 1.92
CA LEU A 428 -24.16 -20.18 2.51
C LEU A 428 -22.96 -21.06 2.84
N TYR A 429 -21.99 -21.15 1.93
CA TYR A 429 -20.77 -21.93 2.11
C TYR A 429 -19.94 -21.38 3.27
N MET A 430 -19.84 -20.06 3.42
CA MET A 430 -19.13 -19.43 4.52
C MET A 430 -19.78 -19.67 5.89
N ARG A 431 -21.04 -20.11 5.95
CA ARG A 431 -21.72 -20.49 7.21
C ARG A 431 -21.52 -21.96 7.60
N ARG A 432 -20.91 -22.79 6.74
CA ARG A 432 -20.64 -24.21 7.05
C ARG A 432 -19.63 -24.35 8.17
N GLN A 433 -19.62 -25.53 8.80
CA GLN A 433 -18.60 -25.86 9.78
C GLN A 433 -17.22 -25.89 9.12
N VAL A 434 -16.23 -25.28 9.77
CA VAL A 434 -14.86 -25.25 9.29
C VAL A 434 -14.28 -26.65 9.35
N ALA A 435 -13.64 -27.09 8.26
CA ALA A 435 -12.95 -28.37 8.23
C ALA A 435 -11.86 -28.44 9.30
N LYS A 436 -11.76 -29.57 10.00
CA LYS A 436 -10.80 -29.79 11.09
C LYS A 436 -9.34 -29.63 10.64
N HIS A 437 -9.05 -29.95 9.38
CA HIS A 437 -7.70 -29.91 8.83
C HIS A 437 -7.68 -29.07 7.55
N PRO A 438 -6.73 -28.13 7.43
CA PRO A 438 -6.53 -27.39 6.19
C PRO A 438 -6.03 -28.34 5.09
N ILE A 439 -6.10 -27.89 3.85
CA ILE A 439 -5.51 -28.58 2.71
C ILE A 439 -4.00 -28.44 2.82
N ARG A 440 -3.34 -29.50 3.31
CA ARG A 440 -1.90 -29.51 3.58
C ARG A 440 -1.12 -29.85 2.31
N ARG A 441 -0.16 -29.00 1.97
CA ARG A 441 0.75 -29.17 0.83
C ARG A 441 2.17 -28.81 1.23
N ASP A 442 3.11 -29.36 0.49
CA ASP A 442 4.51 -28.98 0.56
C ASP A 442 4.81 -28.03 -0.60
N LEU A 443 5.83 -27.19 -0.46
CA LEU A 443 6.19 -26.25 -1.52
C LEU A 443 6.56 -27.00 -2.82
N SER A 444 7.22 -28.15 -2.70
CA SER A 444 7.55 -29.06 -3.81
C SER A 444 6.36 -29.78 -4.45
N THR A 445 5.20 -29.81 -3.79
CA THR A 445 3.97 -30.33 -4.40
C THR A 445 3.21 -29.25 -5.17
N LEU A 446 3.42 -27.99 -4.80
CA LEU A 446 2.80 -26.83 -5.45
C LEU A 446 3.71 -26.22 -6.52
N LEU A 447 5.00 -26.52 -6.55
CA LEU A 447 5.95 -26.00 -7.54
C LEU A 447 6.76 -27.14 -8.13
N THR A 448 7.01 -27.08 -9.44
CA THR A 448 7.89 -28.04 -10.10
C THR A 448 9.35 -27.82 -9.67
N PRO A 449 10.25 -28.81 -9.83
CA PRO A 449 11.67 -28.64 -9.56
C PRO A 449 12.29 -27.42 -10.27
N ASP A 450 11.92 -27.20 -11.55
CA ASP A 450 12.40 -26.05 -12.33
C ASP A 450 11.88 -24.71 -11.78
N GLU A 451 10.63 -24.68 -11.30
CA GLU A 451 10.05 -23.48 -10.67
C GLU A 451 10.71 -23.17 -9.32
N LEU A 452 11.12 -24.20 -8.56
CA LEU A 452 11.88 -24.02 -7.33
C LEU A 452 13.29 -23.48 -7.64
N ILE A 453 13.92 -23.94 -8.71
CA ILE A 453 15.22 -23.41 -9.18
C ILE A 453 15.07 -21.96 -9.66
N SER A 454 13.90 -21.57 -10.19
CA SER A 454 13.64 -20.18 -10.56
C SER A 454 13.39 -19.24 -9.38
N LEU A 455 13.34 -19.72 -8.14
CA LEU A 455 13.40 -18.85 -6.96
C LEU A 455 14.81 -18.31 -6.77
N LYS A 456 15.16 -17.30 -7.56
CA LYS A 456 16.45 -16.60 -7.58
C LYS A 456 16.27 -15.09 -7.64
N LEU A 457 17.34 -14.36 -7.34
CA LEU A 457 17.42 -12.92 -7.57
C LEU A 457 17.85 -12.63 -9.02
N ASP A 458 17.14 -11.72 -9.68
CA ASP A 458 17.44 -11.26 -11.04
C ASP A 458 18.27 -9.98 -11.02
N LEU A 459 19.54 -10.13 -10.66
CA LEU A 459 20.45 -9.01 -10.58
C LEU A 459 20.91 -8.59 -12.00
N PRO A 460 20.78 -7.30 -12.38
CA PRO A 460 21.21 -6.86 -13.70
C PRO A 460 22.73 -7.03 -13.84
N PRO A 461 23.24 -7.57 -14.95
CA PRO A 461 24.67 -7.77 -15.13
C PRO A 461 25.43 -6.44 -15.12
N CYS A 462 26.76 -6.50 -15.04
CA CYS A 462 27.59 -5.33 -15.17
C CYS A 462 27.33 -4.61 -16.52
N PRO A 463 27.07 -3.30 -16.53
CA PRO A 463 26.79 -2.58 -17.78
C PRO A 463 28.02 -2.48 -18.70
N GLN A 464 29.23 -2.68 -18.17
CA GLN A 464 30.47 -2.54 -18.92
C GLN A 464 30.99 -3.89 -19.45
N CYS A 465 30.95 -4.95 -18.65
CA CYS A 465 31.53 -6.26 -19.02
C CYS A 465 30.52 -7.41 -19.02
N SER A 466 29.24 -7.13 -18.74
CA SER A 466 28.15 -8.11 -18.70
C SER A 466 28.32 -9.24 -17.68
N THR A 467 29.34 -9.20 -16.81
CA THR A 467 29.50 -10.18 -15.73
C THR A 467 28.32 -10.11 -14.77
N ALA A 468 27.78 -11.28 -14.42
CA ALA A 468 26.70 -11.39 -13.44
C ALA A 468 27.11 -10.86 -12.06
N ARG A 469 26.17 -10.25 -11.34
CA ARG A 469 26.42 -9.83 -9.96
C ARG A 469 26.40 -11.05 -9.04
N ILE A 470 27.24 -11.02 -8.01
CA ILE A 470 27.31 -12.05 -6.98
C ILE A 470 26.18 -11.85 -5.95
N ASN A 471 25.91 -10.60 -5.60
CA ASN A 471 24.86 -10.24 -4.65
C ASN A 471 24.30 -8.83 -4.94
N GLU A 472 23.17 -8.53 -4.32
CA GLU A 472 22.43 -7.27 -4.48
C GLU A 472 23.20 -6.06 -3.97
N SER A 473 23.91 -6.20 -2.85
CA SER A 473 24.71 -5.13 -2.22
C SER A 473 26.00 -4.78 -2.98
N GLN A 474 26.29 -5.46 -4.09
CA GLN A 474 27.53 -5.29 -4.83
C GLN A 474 27.54 -3.93 -5.55
N ARG A 475 28.36 -3.00 -5.04
CA ARG A 475 28.53 -1.65 -5.62
C ARG A 475 29.45 -1.61 -6.84
N PHE A 476 30.43 -2.52 -6.92
CA PHE A 476 31.42 -2.55 -7.99
C PHE A 476 31.52 -3.94 -8.61
N CYS A 477 31.69 -4.02 -9.93
CA CYS A 477 31.87 -5.28 -10.64
C CYS A 477 33.14 -5.99 -10.16
N HIS A 478 33.02 -7.24 -9.70
CA HIS A 478 34.16 -8.03 -9.25
C HIS A 478 35.13 -8.38 -10.39
N ASN A 479 34.68 -8.33 -11.65
CA ASN A 479 35.49 -8.63 -12.82
C ASN A 479 36.17 -7.37 -13.40
N CYS A 480 35.44 -6.28 -13.64
CA CYS A 480 35.99 -5.10 -14.32
C CYS A 480 36.08 -3.83 -13.45
N GLY A 481 35.72 -3.88 -12.17
CA GLY A 481 35.77 -2.73 -11.25
C GLY A 481 34.73 -1.63 -11.48
N ALA A 482 33.93 -1.71 -12.54
CA ALA A 482 32.93 -0.70 -12.88
C ALA A 482 31.84 -0.58 -11.81
N GLU A 483 31.40 0.64 -11.52
CA GLU A 483 30.28 0.87 -10.61
C GLU A 483 28.97 0.27 -11.17
N LEU A 484 28.28 -0.46 -10.31
CA LEU A 484 27.06 -1.19 -10.64
C LEU A 484 25.85 -0.36 -10.23
N VAL A 485 25.24 0.30 -11.20
CA VAL A 485 24.06 1.15 -10.97
C VAL A 485 22.78 0.30 -10.95
N ALA A 486 21.89 0.52 -9.98
CA ALA A 486 20.54 -0.03 -9.99
C ALA A 486 19.61 0.88 -10.82
N SER A 487 18.63 0.31 -11.55
CA SER A 487 17.61 1.12 -12.25
C SER A 487 16.73 1.85 -11.23
N SER A 488 16.50 3.16 -11.39
CA SER A 488 15.61 3.93 -10.49
C SER A 488 14.17 3.69 -10.92
N LEU A 489 13.30 3.42 -9.96
CA LEU A 489 11.89 3.20 -10.21
C LEU A 489 11.15 4.44 -10.65
N PHE A 490 11.51 5.59 -10.09
CA PHE A 490 11.03 6.87 -10.57
C PHE A 490 11.39 7.06 -12.05
N GLU A 491 12.63 6.80 -12.44
CA GLU A 491 13.04 6.88 -13.85
C GLU A 491 12.28 5.88 -14.74
N GLU A 492 11.99 4.67 -14.26
CA GLU A 492 11.17 3.69 -14.99
C GLU A 492 9.71 4.14 -15.10
N CYS A 493 9.13 4.72 -14.04
CA CYS A 493 7.80 5.31 -14.04
C CYS A 493 7.71 6.45 -15.07
N MET A 494 8.72 7.33 -15.09
CA MET A 494 8.77 8.44 -16.05
C MET A 494 8.90 7.97 -17.50
N LYS A 495 9.48 6.79 -17.75
CA LYS A 495 9.56 6.16 -19.07
C LYS A 495 8.26 5.47 -19.51
N LEU A 496 7.28 5.31 -18.62
CA LEU A 496 6.02 4.64 -18.94
C LEU A 496 5.31 5.37 -20.09
N PRO A 497 5.03 4.70 -21.23
CA PRO A 497 4.35 5.30 -22.36
C PRO A 497 2.91 5.71 -22.00
N LEU A 498 2.40 6.79 -22.61
CA LEU A 498 1.03 7.26 -22.37
C LEU A 498 -0.03 6.21 -22.75
N GLU A 499 0.28 5.32 -23.70
CA GLU A 499 -0.56 4.20 -24.10
C GLU A 499 -0.89 3.24 -22.96
N LYS A 500 0.00 3.15 -21.96
CA LYS A 500 -0.18 2.25 -20.82
C LYS A 500 -0.98 2.88 -19.68
N ILE A 501 -1.41 4.13 -19.81
CA ILE A 501 -2.16 4.84 -18.76
C ILE A 501 -3.64 4.47 -18.86
N PRO A 502 -4.24 3.85 -17.82
CA PRO A 502 -5.64 3.48 -17.84
C PRO A 502 -6.57 4.68 -18.05
N GLY A 503 -7.57 4.50 -18.90
CA GLY A 503 -8.64 5.48 -19.10
C GLY A 503 -8.33 6.61 -20.08
N ILE A 504 -7.18 6.63 -20.75
CA ILE A 504 -6.95 7.52 -21.90
C ILE A 504 -7.26 6.74 -23.18
N SER A 505 -8.10 7.28 -24.07
CA SER A 505 -8.47 6.55 -25.30
C SER A 505 -7.31 6.54 -26.31
N GLU A 506 -7.17 5.44 -27.05
CA GLU A 506 -6.14 5.29 -28.08
C GLU A 506 -6.19 6.41 -29.12
N ALA A 507 -7.40 6.82 -29.54
CA ALA A 507 -7.58 7.92 -30.48
C ALA A 507 -7.08 9.27 -29.93
N LEU A 508 -7.19 9.49 -28.62
CA LEU A 508 -6.68 10.71 -27.97
C LEU A 508 -5.16 10.66 -27.86
N ILE A 509 -4.60 9.50 -27.52
CA ILE A 509 -3.14 9.30 -27.46
C ILE A 509 -2.52 9.49 -28.83
N ALA A 510 -3.11 8.94 -29.90
CA ALA A 510 -2.64 9.12 -31.26
C ALA A 510 -2.55 10.61 -31.65
N ARG A 511 -3.55 11.43 -31.26
CA ARG A 511 -3.55 12.88 -31.49
C ARG A 511 -2.50 13.62 -30.68
N ILE A 512 -2.32 13.25 -29.41
CA ILE A 512 -1.25 13.82 -28.57
C ILE A 512 0.11 13.49 -29.18
N HIS A 513 0.26 12.28 -29.72
CA HIS A 513 1.50 11.84 -30.35
C HIS A 513 1.76 12.55 -31.69
N SER A 514 0.74 12.81 -32.50
CA SER A 514 0.90 13.56 -33.75
C SER A 514 1.19 15.04 -33.51
N ASP A 515 0.51 15.66 -32.55
CA ASP A 515 0.42 17.11 -32.45
C ASP A 515 1.37 17.71 -31.38
N THR A 516 1.95 16.87 -30.51
CA THR A 516 2.86 17.31 -29.45
C THR A 516 4.13 16.44 -29.40
N LYS A 517 5.08 16.80 -28.52
CA LYS A 517 6.25 15.97 -28.18
C LYS A 517 6.03 15.08 -26.96
N ILE A 518 4.83 15.06 -26.39
CA ILE A 518 4.51 14.29 -25.19
C ILE A 518 4.33 12.81 -25.59
N ARG A 519 5.05 11.91 -24.91
CA ARG A 519 5.07 10.47 -25.24
C ARG A 519 4.93 9.55 -24.03
N ASN A 520 5.36 10.02 -22.87
CA ASN A 520 5.41 9.24 -21.65
C ASN A 520 4.97 10.09 -20.46
N VAL A 521 4.81 9.44 -19.31
CA VAL A 521 4.50 10.05 -18.02
C VAL A 521 5.48 11.20 -17.69
N GLY A 522 6.77 11.00 -17.93
CA GLY A 522 7.82 11.98 -17.65
C GLY A 522 7.65 13.30 -18.39
N HIS A 523 7.21 13.27 -19.66
CA HIS A 523 6.97 14.50 -20.44
C HIS A 523 5.82 15.34 -19.87
N VAL A 524 4.79 14.69 -19.31
CA VAL A 524 3.68 15.39 -18.65
C VAL A 524 4.13 15.92 -17.29
N TYR A 525 4.84 15.10 -16.50
CA TYR A 525 5.31 15.44 -15.17
C TYR A 525 6.32 16.60 -15.17
N ALA A 526 7.26 16.61 -16.12
CA ALA A 526 8.31 17.62 -16.20
C ALA A 526 7.86 18.96 -16.81
N SER A 527 6.66 19.02 -17.40
CA SER A 527 6.17 20.25 -18.02
C SER A 527 5.78 21.29 -16.97
N GLN A 528 6.31 22.52 -17.12
CA GLN A 528 5.93 23.66 -16.29
C GLN A 528 4.48 24.10 -16.52
N ASN A 529 3.91 23.82 -17.69
CA ASN A 529 2.50 24.06 -18.02
C ASN A 529 1.95 22.88 -18.82
N ALA A 530 1.82 21.73 -18.14
CA ALA A 530 1.34 20.49 -18.74
C ALA A 530 -0.04 20.67 -19.41
N SER A 531 -0.90 21.52 -18.83
CA SER A 531 -2.23 21.81 -19.39
C SER A 531 -2.13 22.53 -20.74
N GLY A 532 -1.29 23.57 -20.83
CA GLY A 532 -1.06 24.30 -22.08
C GLY A 532 -0.37 23.45 -23.14
N ASP A 533 0.60 22.62 -22.75
CA ASP A 533 1.31 21.74 -23.69
C ASP A 533 0.39 20.64 -24.26
N LEU A 534 -0.50 20.06 -23.43
CA LEU A 534 -1.49 19.07 -23.87
C LEU A 534 -2.56 19.69 -24.78
N GLN A 535 -2.96 20.94 -24.53
CA GLN A 535 -3.95 21.66 -25.34
C GLN A 535 -3.47 21.99 -26.76
N ARG A 536 -2.18 21.84 -27.06
CA ARG A 536 -1.67 21.93 -28.44
C ARG A 536 -2.15 20.78 -29.31
N ALA A 537 -2.60 19.67 -28.71
CA ALA A 537 -3.18 18.56 -29.44
C ALA A 537 -4.63 18.82 -29.86
N SER A 538 -4.97 18.43 -31.09
CA SER A 538 -6.29 18.59 -31.66
C SER A 538 -7.35 17.90 -30.78
N TYR A 539 -8.44 18.61 -30.49
CA TYR A 539 -9.53 18.16 -29.62
C TYR A 539 -9.16 17.92 -28.15
N VAL A 540 -8.03 18.45 -27.67
CA VAL A 540 -7.68 18.47 -26.25
C VAL A 540 -7.97 19.86 -25.69
N GLY A 541 -9.18 20.07 -25.16
CA GLY A 541 -9.51 21.29 -24.41
C GLY A 541 -9.04 21.24 -22.95
N PRO A 542 -9.21 22.34 -22.18
CA PRO A 542 -8.77 22.45 -20.79
C PRO A 542 -9.28 21.30 -19.89
N VAL A 543 -10.53 20.90 -20.05
CA VAL A 543 -11.15 19.81 -19.27
C VAL A 543 -10.48 18.46 -19.57
N ARG A 544 -10.19 18.17 -20.85
CA ARG A 544 -9.53 16.91 -21.24
C ARG A 544 -8.06 16.91 -20.82
N ALA A 545 -7.38 18.04 -20.94
CA ALA A 545 -6.01 18.19 -20.45
C ALA A 545 -5.92 17.95 -18.94
N SER A 546 -6.82 18.56 -18.16
CA SER A 546 -6.91 18.31 -16.71
C SER A 546 -7.21 16.84 -16.39
N GLY A 547 -8.14 16.20 -17.12
CA GLY A 547 -8.44 14.78 -16.97
C GLY A 547 -7.25 13.86 -17.29
N ILE A 548 -6.43 14.20 -18.29
CA ILE A 548 -5.18 13.47 -18.60
C ILE A 548 -4.17 13.65 -17.46
N ILE A 549 -3.96 14.88 -16.99
CA ILE A 549 -3.04 15.18 -15.88
C ILE A 549 -3.47 14.42 -14.62
N GLY A 550 -4.76 14.40 -14.30
CA GLY A 550 -5.30 13.65 -13.17
C GLY A 550 -5.03 12.15 -13.28
N LYS A 551 -5.24 11.55 -14.47
CA LYS A 551 -4.93 10.13 -14.72
C LYS A 551 -3.44 9.83 -14.64
N VAL A 552 -2.60 10.70 -15.21
CA VAL A 552 -1.13 10.57 -15.11
C VAL A 552 -0.69 10.66 -13.66
N ALA A 553 -1.16 11.65 -12.90
CA ALA A 553 -0.86 11.80 -11.48
C ALA A 553 -1.31 10.57 -10.69
N LEU A 554 -2.52 10.07 -10.95
CA LEU A 554 -3.04 8.86 -10.32
C LEU A 554 -2.20 7.64 -10.67
N THR A 555 -1.78 7.47 -11.93
CA THR A 555 -0.86 6.38 -12.33
C THR A 555 0.51 6.51 -11.70
N ILE A 556 1.08 7.73 -11.61
CA ILE A 556 2.34 7.96 -10.89
C ILE A 556 2.15 7.53 -9.44
N THR A 557 1.09 8.00 -8.78
CA THR A 557 0.79 7.60 -7.41
C THR A 557 0.62 6.10 -7.32
N GLU A 558 -0.13 5.41 -8.19
CA GLU A 558 -0.30 3.94 -8.11
C GLU A 558 0.97 3.14 -8.42
N PHE A 559 1.82 3.66 -9.31
CA PHE A 559 3.07 3.01 -9.69
C PHE A 559 4.13 3.18 -8.60
N LEU A 560 4.23 4.39 -8.02
CA LEU A 560 5.17 4.77 -6.98
C LEU A 560 4.64 4.51 -5.56
N SER A 561 3.35 4.26 -5.42
CA SER A 561 2.84 3.54 -4.27
C SER A 561 3.37 2.14 -4.38
#